data_AF-A0A2W6XKP7-F1
#
_entry.id   AF-A0A2W6XKP7-F1
#
_cell.length_a   1.000
_cell.length_b   1.000
_cell.length_c   1.000
_cell.angle_alpha   90.00
_cell.angle_beta   90.00
_cell.angle_gamma   90.00
#
_symmetry.space_group_name_H-M   'P 1'
#
loop_
_entity.id
_entity.type
_entity.pdbx_description
1 polymer ?
#
loop_
_entity_poly.entity_id
_entity_poly.type
_entity_poly.pdbx_seq_one_letter_code
_entity_poly.pdbx_strand_id
1 'polypeptide(L)'
;MVLTAALLAAPLSAAAAGQAKSPAAADPYRDQRALPDPSDPASRDAVLKARGEAYHRAPDSQQSEAEMAETRRLNDRIAAANDAADKADAAAQLDYDAALARYQTEVRRNEEQAHAAAQATRAAQEQYDRDYAAWREQVRLCESGVRSACAAPTPGPR
;
A
#
# COMPACT_ATOMS: atom_id res chain seq x y z
N MET A 1 -57.45 25.33 9.53
CA MET A 1 -56.83 26.64 9.21
C MET A 1 -55.95 26.41 7.98
N VAL A 2 -56.49 26.36 6.76
CA VAL A 2 -56.93 27.46 5.87
C VAL A 2 -55.83 28.48 5.56
N LEU A 3 -55.22 28.32 4.38
CA LEU A 3 -55.01 29.34 3.33
C LEU A 3 -54.61 28.56 2.06
N THR A 4 -55.48 28.29 1.06
CA THR A 4 -55.84 29.11 -0.14
C THR A 4 -54.62 29.76 -0.82
N ALA A 5 -54.36 29.71 -2.13
CA ALA A 5 -55.21 29.56 -3.33
C ALA A 5 -54.35 29.16 -4.57
N ALA A 6 -54.91 28.38 -5.52
CA ALA A 6 -55.25 28.75 -6.92
C ALA A 6 -54.07 29.13 -7.85
N LEU A 7 -53.68 28.28 -8.82
CA LEU A 7 -54.16 28.13 -10.23
C LEU A 7 -53.69 29.25 -11.19
N LEU A 8 -52.91 28.86 -12.23
CA LEU A 8 -52.95 29.30 -13.65
C LEU A 8 -51.79 28.61 -14.44
N ALA A 9 -52.11 27.58 -15.26
CA ALA A 9 -52.07 27.56 -16.74
C ALA A 9 -50.66 27.52 -17.39
N ALA A 10 -50.15 26.33 -17.79
CA ALA A 10 -50.18 25.68 -19.14
C ALA A 10 -48.98 26.06 -20.04
N PRO A 11 -48.56 25.30 -21.09
CA PRO A 11 -48.87 23.93 -21.52
C PRO A 11 -47.63 23.00 -21.67
N LEU A 12 -47.89 21.72 -21.98
CA LEU A 12 -46.89 20.76 -22.47
C LEU A 12 -46.21 21.26 -23.76
N SER A 13 -44.88 21.10 -23.84
CA SER A 13 -44.16 20.95 -25.09
C SER A 13 -43.33 19.68 -25.02
N ALA A 14 -43.76 18.66 -25.76
CA ALA A 14 -42.98 17.47 -26.05
C ALA A 14 -42.16 17.70 -27.31
N ALA A 15 -40.83 17.68 -27.19
CA ALA A 15 -39.80 17.42 -28.22
C ALA A 15 -38.45 17.83 -27.61
N ALA A 16 -37.35 17.10 -27.66
CA ALA A 16 -37.02 15.85 -28.32
C ALA A 16 -35.89 15.21 -27.50
N ALA A 17 -35.81 13.88 -27.52
CA ALA A 17 -34.67 13.14 -26.99
C ALA A 17 -33.42 13.46 -27.82
N GLY A 18 -32.68 14.49 -27.41
CA GLY A 18 -31.29 14.67 -27.80
C GLY A 18 -30.43 13.81 -26.90
N GLN A 19 -29.89 12.71 -27.42
CA GLN A 19 -28.82 11.97 -26.76
C GLN A 19 -27.63 12.93 -26.61
N ALA A 20 -27.50 13.53 -25.43
CA ALA A 20 -26.27 14.19 -25.05
C ALA A 20 -25.21 13.09 -24.91
N LYS A 21 -24.37 12.93 -25.95
CA LYS A 21 -23.03 12.37 -25.75
C LYS A 21 -22.38 13.25 -24.70
N SER A 22 -22.19 12.72 -23.49
CA SER A 22 -21.32 13.36 -22.50
C SER A 22 -20.02 13.72 -23.21
N PRO A 23 -19.51 14.96 -23.09
CA PRO A 23 -18.17 15.24 -23.57
C PRO A 23 -17.24 14.26 -22.86
N ALA A 24 -16.63 13.36 -23.62
CA ALA A 24 -15.56 12.54 -23.09
C ALA A 24 -14.54 13.52 -22.50
N ALA A 25 -14.30 13.41 -21.19
CA ALA A 25 -13.25 14.18 -20.55
C ALA A 25 -11.98 13.99 -21.38
N ALA A 26 -11.44 15.10 -21.90
CA ALA A 26 -10.20 15.05 -22.65
C ALA A 26 -9.15 14.41 -21.74
N ASP A 27 -8.61 13.26 -22.15
CA ASP A 27 -7.48 12.63 -21.48
C ASP A 27 -6.33 13.65 -21.45
N PRO A 28 -5.93 14.17 -20.27
CA PRO A 28 -4.91 15.21 -20.18
C PRO A 28 -3.53 14.71 -20.65
N TYR A 29 -3.37 13.40 -20.88
CA TYR A 29 -2.15 12.78 -21.38
C TYR A 29 -2.22 12.39 -22.86
N ARG A 30 -3.29 12.74 -23.60
CA ARG A 30 -3.42 12.40 -25.02
C ARG A 30 -2.38 13.12 -25.91
N ASP A 31 -1.85 14.24 -25.43
CA ASP A 31 -0.81 15.00 -26.12
C ASP A 31 0.58 14.64 -25.55
N GLN A 32 1.02 13.39 -25.74
CA GLN A 32 2.41 12.97 -25.45
C GLN A 32 3.38 13.43 -26.55
N ARG A 33 3.29 14.70 -26.97
CA ARG A 33 4.34 15.26 -27.82
C ARG A 33 5.62 15.27 -27.00
N ALA A 34 6.73 14.90 -27.64
CA ALA A 34 8.04 14.96 -27.02
C ALA A 34 8.21 16.32 -26.34
N LEU A 35 8.55 16.31 -25.05
CA LEU A 35 8.80 17.54 -24.33
C LEU A 35 9.91 18.29 -25.06
N PRO A 36 9.72 19.59 -25.36
CA PRO A 36 10.70 20.36 -26.11
C PRO A 36 12.05 20.32 -25.38
N ASP A 37 13.14 20.10 -26.11
CA ASP A 37 14.49 19.96 -25.53
C ASP A 37 14.81 21.20 -24.68
N PRO A 38 15.03 21.05 -23.36
CA PRO A 38 15.28 22.17 -22.47
C PRO A 38 16.68 22.78 -22.64
N SER A 39 17.54 22.20 -23.47
CA SER A 39 18.85 22.75 -23.83
C SER A 39 18.84 23.57 -25.14
N ASP A 40 17.80 23.44 -25.96
CA ASP A 40 17.60 24.25 -27.17
C ASP A 40 16.92 25.60 -26.84
N PRO A 41 17.57 26.75 -27.08
CA PRO A 41 17.01 28.07 -26.80
C PRO A 41 15.67 28.35 -27.50
N ALA A 42 15.50 27.91 -28.75
CA ALA A 42 14.28 28.19 -29.53
C ALA A 42 13.07 27.42 -28.99
N SER A 43 13.32 26.20 -28.55
CA SER A 43 12.38 25.27 -27.91
C SER A 43 11.80 25.85 -26.61
N ARG A 44 12.66 26.41 -25.76
CA ARG A 44 12.26 27.04 -24.49
C ARG A 44 11.45 28.32 -24.70
N ASP A 45 11.88 29.16 -25.62
CA ASP A 45 11.19 30.42 -25.94
C ASP A 45 9.78 30.17 -26.47
N ALA A 46 9.58 29.11 -27.26
CA ALA A 46 8.26 28.70 -27.75
C ALA A 46 7.34 28.27 -26.61
N VAL A 47 7.85 27.49 -25.63
CA VAL A 47 7.09 27.07 -24.45
C VAL A 47 6.67 28.27 -23.60
N LEU A 48 7.57 29.25 -23.43
CA LEU A 48 7.33 30.42 -22.59
C LEU A 48 6.35 31.40 -23.25
N LYS A 49 6.45 31.61 -24.58
CA LYS A 49 5.45 32.33 -25.36
C LYS A 49 4.07 31.67 -25.32
N ALA A 50 4.01 30.34 -25.38
CA ALA A 50 2.76 29.58 -25.26
C ALA A 50 2.08 29.73 -23.89
N ARG A 51 2.83 30.10 -22.84
CA ARG A 51 2.30 30.40 -21.50
C ARG A 51 1.76 31.84 -21.35
N GLY A 52 1.79 32.64 -22.41
CA GLY A 52 1.21 34.00 -22.42
C GLY A 52 2.11 35.10 -21.84
N GLU A 53 3.36 34.78 -21.51
CA GLU A 53 4.36 35.74 -21.05
C GLU A 53 5.34 36.04 -22.21
N ALA A 54 5.60 37.31 -22.49
CA ALA A 54 6.71 37.71 -23.36
C ALA A 54 8.02 37.48 -22.58
N TYR A 55 8.42 36.22 -22.43
CA TYR A 55 9.67 35.87 -21.78
C TYR A 55 10.83 36.42 -22.59
N HIS A 56 11.55 37.37 -22.02
CA HIS A 56 12.83 37.85 -22.52
C HIS A 56 13.90 37.48 -21.50
N ARG A 57 14.72 36.49 -21.85
CA ARG A 57 15.97 36.21 -21.13
C ARG A 57 16.92 37.39 -21.37
N ALA A 58 17.52 37.92 -20.31
CA ALA A 58 18.65 38.84 -20.46
C ALA A 58 19.78 38.10 -21.22
N PRO A 59 20.45 38.74 -22.19
CA PRO A 59 21.57 38.11 -22.89
C PRO A 59 22.70 37.79 -21.90
N ASP A 60 23.42 36.70 -22.13
CA ASP A 60 24.48 36.24 -21.22
C ASP A 60 25.62 37.28 -21.05
N SER A 61 25.76 38.22 -22.00
CA SER A 61 26.66 39.37 -21.89
C SER A 61 26.30 40.35 -20.75
N GLN A 62 25.11 40.23 -20.17
CA GLN A 62 24.70 41.00 -18.99
C GLN A 62 25.00 40.29 -17.67
N GLN A 63 25.51 39.05 -17.68
CA GLN A 63 25.98 38.41 -16.46
C GLN A 63 27.28 39.05 -15.99
N SER A 64 27.29 39.43 -14.73
CA SER A 64 28.49 39.85 -14.02
C SER A 64 29.33 38.66 -13.58
N GLU A 65 30.63 38.88 -13.35
CA GLU A 65 31.52 37.86 -12.80
C GLU A 65 31.05 37.35 -11.42
N ALA A 66 30.43 38.24 -10.63
CA ALA A 66 29.86 37.91 -9.32
C ALA A 66 28.69 36.93 -9.43
N GLU A 67 27.79 37.11 -10.39
CA GLU A 67 26.67 36.19 -10.64
C GLU A 67 27.16 34.82 -11.12
N MET A 68 28.18 34.79 -11.98
CA MET A 68 28.81 33.53 -12.39
C MET A 68 29.50 32.81 -11.23
N ALA A 69 30.17 33.54 -10.35
CA ALA A 69 30.83 32.98 -9.17
C ALA A 69 29.82 32.40 -8.17
N GLU A 70 28.72 33.11 -7.90
CA GLU A 70 27.66 32.61 -7.02
C GLU A 70 26.94 31.42 -7.64
N THR A 71 26.70 31.44 -8.95
CA THR A 71 26.10 30.30 -9.67
C THR A 71 26.96 29.05 -9.56
N ARG A 72 28.29 29.17 -9.76
CA ARG A 72 29.22 28.05 -9.54
C ARG A 72 29.16 27.54 -8.11
N ARG A 73 29.22 28.45 -7.12
CA ARG A 73 29.12 28.09 -5.71
C ARG A 73 27.81 27.39 -5.36
N LEU A 74 26.69 27.81 -5.95
CA LEU A 74 25.40 27.17 -5.76
C LEU A 74 25.38 25.78 -6.39
N ASN A 75 25.87 25.62 -7.62
CA ASN A 75 25.94 24.33 -8.29
C ASN A 75 26.84 23.35 -7.53
N ASP A 76 27.98 23.80 -7.00
CA ASP A 76 28.87 22.98 -6.17
C ASP A 76 28.16 22.51 -4.89
N ARG A 77 27.37 23.39 -4.25
CA ARG A 77 26.54 23.03 -3.08
C ARG A 77 25.46 22.01 -3.44
N ILE A 78 24.79 22.17 -4.57
CA ILE A 78 23.75 21.24 -5.04
C ILE A 78 24.37 19.89 -5.34
N ALA A 79 25.51 19.85 -6.03
CA ALA A 79 26.23 18.61 -6.32
C ALA A 79 26.61 17.88 -5.02
N ALA A 80 27.20 18.59 -4.06
CA ALA A 80 27.56 18.01 -2.77
C ALA A 80 26.33 17.51 -1.98
N ALA A 81 25.20 18.21 -2.06
CA ALA A 81 23.95 17.79 -1.42
C ALA A 81 23.36 16.53 -2.08
N ASN A 82 23.38 16.45 -3.41
CA ASN A 82 22.93 15.28 -4.16
C ASN A 82 23.81 14.06 -3.85
N ASP A 83 25.14 14.22 -3.86
CA ASP A 83 26.06 13.13 -3.50
C ASP A 83 25.85 12.61 -2.07
N ALA A 84 25.47 13.50 -1.15
CA ALA A 84 25.13 13.13 0.23
C ALA A 84 23.79 12.39 0.30
N ALA A 85 22.79 12.85 -0.46
CA ALA A 85 21.49 12.21 -0.56
C ALA A 85 21.60 10.79 -1.15
N ASP A 86 22.34 10.62 -2.26
CA ASP A 86 22.54 9.32 -2.89
C ASP A 86 23.17 8.29 -1.93
N LYS A 87 24.13 8.74 -1.11
CA LYS A 87 24.74 7.88 -0.08
C LYS A 87 23.74 7.53 1.04
N ALA A 88 22.93 8.49 1.46
CA ALA A 88 21.91 8.26 2.48
C ALA A 88 20.83 7.29 2.00
N ASP A 89 20.37 7.45 0.76
CA ASP A 89 19.38 6.57 0.13
C ASP A 89 19.93 5.15 -0.05
N ALA A 90 21.18 5.00 -0.48
CA ALA A 90 21.85 3.71 -0.57
C ALA A 90 21.95 3.02 0.80
N ALA A 91 22.28 3.76 1.86
CA ALA A 91 22.32 3.23 3.22
C ALA A 91 20.93 2.83 3.73
N ALA A 92 19.93 3.68 3.50
CA ALA A 92 18.54 3.41 3.88
C ALA A 92 17.97 2.17 3.18
N GLN A 93 18.32 1.95 1.91
CA GLN A 93 17.92 0.76 1.16
C GLN A 93 18.53 -0.52 1.77
N LEU A 94 19.82 -0.49 2.13
CA LEU A 94 20.47 -1.64 2.78
C LEU A 94 19.84 -1.96 4.14
N ASP A 95 19.54 -0.93 4.94
CA ASP A 95 18.87 -1.09 6.24
C ASP A 95 17.45 -1.66 6.07
N TYR A 96 16.70 -1.17 5.08
CA TYR A 96 15.38 -1.69 4.73
C TYR A 96 15.44 -3.17 4.32
N ASP A 97 16.36 -3.53 3.43
CA ASP A 97 16.50 -4.91 2.96
C ASP A 97 16.90 -5.85 4.10
N ALA A 98 17.78 -5.40 4.99
CA ALA A 98 18.16 -6.15 6.18
C ALA A 98 16.99 -6.30 7.17
N ALA A 99 16.15 -5.28 7.34
CA ALA A 99 14.95 -5.36 8.17
C ALA A 99 13.91 -6.31 7.57
N LEU A 100 13.71 -6.26 6.25
CA LEU A 100 12.79 -7.14 5.53
C LEU A 100 13.22 -8.61 5.65
N ALA A 101 14.51 -8.91 5.49
CA ALA A 101 15.04 -10.27 5.64
C ALA A 101 14.84 -10.84 7.05
N ARG A 102 15.04 -10.01 8.09
CA ARG A 102 14.76 -10.39 9.48
C ARG A 102 13.27 -10.66 9.69
N TYR A 103 12.42 -9.75 9.22
CA TYR A 103 10.97 -9.88 9.33
C TYR A 103 10.47 -11.18 8.68
N GLN A 104 10.89 -11.47 7.45
CA GLN A 104 10.49 -12.70 6.75
C GLN A 104 10.93 -13.97 7.49
N THR A 105 12.10 -13.94 8.12
CA THR A 105 12.59 -15.06 8.93
C THR A 105 11.75 -15.26 10.19
N GLU A 106 11.42 -14.18 10.90
CA GLU A 106 10.56 -14.23 12.08
C GLU A 106 9.13 -14.69 11.73
N VAL A 107 8.56 -14.25 10.60
CA VAL A 107 7.25 -14.71 10.14
C VAL A 107 7.26 -16.22 9.91
N ARG A 108 8.19 -16.74 9.10
CA ARG A 108 8.29 -18.19 8.85
C ARG A 108 8.44 -18.99 10.15
N ARG A 109 9.32 -18.52 11.05
CA ARG A 109 9.55 -19.17 12.34
C ARG A 109 8.28 -19.20 13.20
N ASN A 110 7.52 -18.11 13.23
CA ASN A 110 6.26 -18.05 13.98
C ASN A 110 5.19 -18.94 13.36
N GLU A 111 5.08 -18.97 12.04
CA GLU A 111 4.15 -19.86 11.34
C GLU A 111 4.46 -21.33 11.59
N GLU A 112 5.72 -21.73 11.52
CA GLU A 112 6.17 -23.09 11.84
C GLU A 112 5.86 -23.47 13.29
N GLN A 113 6.15 -22.58 14.24
CA GLN A 113 5.83 -22.80 15.66
C GLN A 113 4.33 -22.91 15.91
N ALA A 114 3.53 -22.03 15.31
CA ALA A 114 2.07 -22.07 15.43
C ALA A 114 1.51 -23.37 14.85
N HIS A 115 2.04 -23.82 13.71
CA HIS A 115 1.65 -25.09 13.10
C HIS A 115 2.01 -26.29 13.98
N ALA A 116 3.24 -26.34 14.50
CA ALA A 116 3.69 -27.39 15.41
C ALA A 116 2.87 -27.42 16.71
N ALA A 117 2.59 -26.25 17.29
CA ALA A 117 1.75 -26.14 18.48
C ALA A 117 0.31 -26.62 18.22
N ALA A 118 -0.27 -26.29 17.06
CA ALA A 118 -1.58 -26.76 16.67
C ALA A 118 -1.62 -28.29 16.49
N GLN A 119 -0.60 -28.88 15.87
CA GLN A 119 -0.47 -30.33 15.75
C GLN A 119 -0.32 -31.01 17.11
N ALA A 120 0.54 -30.49 17.98
CA ALA A 120 0.75 -31.03 19.33
C ALA A 120 -0.54 -30.96 20.17
N THR A 121 -1.28 -29.86 20.05
CA THR A 121 -2.58 -29.68 20.74
C THR A 121 -3.60 -30.71 20.26
N ARG A 122 -3.71 -30.93 18.94
CA ARG A 122 -4.59 -31.97 18.38
C ARG A 122 -4.20 -33.36 18.87
N ALA A 123 -2.92 -33.71 18.82
CA ALA A 123 -2.44 -35.01 19.27
C ALA A 123 -2.72 -35.23 20.78
N ALA A 124 -2.53 -34.19 21.60
CA ALA A 124 -2.85 -34.24 23.03
C ALA A 124 -4.35 -34.41 23.28
N GLN A 125 -5.20 -33.73 22.51
CA GLN A 125 -6.65 -33.90 22.60
C GLN A 125 -7.09 -35.31 22.21
N GLU A 126 -6.57 -35.84 21.10
CA GLU A 126 -6.87 -37.21 20.67
C GLU A 126 -6.43 -38.25 21.69
N GLN A 127 -5.26 -38.05 22.32
CA GLN A 127 -4.79 -38.91 23.40
C GLN A 127 -5.73 -38.84 24.61
N TYR A 128 -6.09 -37.63 25.03
CA TYR A 128 -7.03 -37.42 26.12
C TYR A 128 -8.38 -38.10 25.85
N ASP A 129 -8.93 -37.95 24.65
CA ASP A 129 -10.22 -38.53 24.28
C ASP A 129 -10.18 -40.08 24.31
N ARG A 130 -9.07 -40.67 23.86
CA ARG A 130 -8.84 -42.13 23.95
C ARG A 130 -8.74 -42.59 25.40
N ASP A 131 -7.93 -41.92 26.22
CA ASP A 131 -7.72 -42.29 27.62
C ASP A 131 -9.01 -42.12 28.43
N TYR A 132 -9.76 -41.06 28.15
CA TYR A 132 -11.06 -40.81 28.77
C TYR A 132 -12.09 -41.86 28.36
N ALA A 133 -12.12 -42.28 27.10
CA ALA A 133 -13.00 -43.37 26.65
C ALA A 133 -12.65 -44.71 27.33
N ALA A 134 -11.37 -45.05 27.42
CA ALA A 134 -10.89 -46.26 28.11
C ALA A 134 -11.24 -46.22 29.60
N TRP A 135 -11.05 -45.08 30.26
CA TRP A 135 -11.43 -44.87 31.65
C TRP A 135 -12.94 -45.02 31.86
N ARG A 136 -13.79 -44.44 30.99
CA ARG A 136 -15.25 -44.61 31.10
C ARG A 136 -15.67 -46.07 31.01
N GLU A 137 -15.06 -46.84 30.10
CA GLU A 137 -15.36 -48.27 29.99
C GLU A 137 -14.88 -49.06 31.21
N GLN A 138 -13.70 -48.73 31.75
CA GLN A 138 -13.21 -49.30 32.99
C GLN A 138 -14.18 -49.06 34.16
N VAL A 139 -14.66 -47.82 34.32
CA VAL A 139 -15.65 -47.46 35.34
C VAL A 139 -16.92 -48.27 35.17
N ARG A 140 -17.46 -48.35 33.93
CA ARG A 140 -18.67 -49.15 33.63
C ARG A 140 -18.49 -50.62 34.02
N LEU A 141 -17.34 -51.22 33.73
CA LEU A 141 -17.04 -52.62 34.10
C LEU A 141 -16.95 -52.80 35.62
N CYS A 142 -16.29 -51.88 36.31
CA CYS A 142 -16.23 -51.90 37.77
C CYS A 142 -17.64 -51.81 38.40
N GLU A 143 -18.47 -50.87 37.94
CA GLU A 143 -19.86 -50.70 38.40
C GLU A 143 -20.72 -51.93 38.11
N SER A 144 -20.43 -52.67 37.03
CA SER A 144 -21.08 -53.96 36.72
C SER A 144 -20.63 -55.15 37.59
N GLY A 145 -19.67 -54.95 38.49
CA GLY A 145 -19.18 -55.96 39.43
C GLY A 145 -17.84 -56.62 39.06
N VAL A 146 -17.19 -56.20 37.97
CA VAL A 146 -15.87 -56.73 37.56
C VAL A 146 -14.79 -56.11 38.45
N ARG A 147 -14.47 -56.78 39.56
CA ARG A 147 -13.54 -56.27 40.60
C ARG A 147 -12.14 -55.93 40.07
N SER A 148 -11.64 -56.63 39.05
CA SER A 148 -10.35 -56.35 38.43
C SER A 148 -10.32 -55.01 37.68
N ALA A 149 -11.47 -54.49 37.24
CA ALA A 149 -11.58 -53.21 36.56
C ALA A 149 -11.61 -52.01 37.53
N CYS A 150 -11.82 -52.23 38.83
CA CYS A 150 -11.92 -51.16 39.82
C CYS A 150 -10.58 -50.53 40.24
N ALA A 151 -9.45 -51.11 39.82
CA ALA A 151 -8.13 -50.54 40.10
C ALA A 151 -7.88 -49.32 39.20
N ALA A 152 -7.21 -48.29 39.75
CA ALA A 152 -6.82 -47.13 38.96
C ALA A 152 -5.98 -47.57 37.74
N PRO A 153 -6.19 -46.97 36.55
CA PRO A 153 -5.32 -47.23 35.41
C PRO A 153 -3.88 -46.90 35.78
N THR A 154 -2.95 -47.80 35.46
CA THR A 154 -1.53 -47.52 35.59
C THR A 154 -1.18 -46.45 34.54
N PRO A 155 -0.57 -45.31 34.89
CA PRO A 155 -0.20 -44.32 33.88
C PRO A 155 0.75 -44.97 32.86
N GLY A 156 0.38 -44.91 31.59
CA GLY A 156 1.20 -45.41 30.49
C GLY A 156 2.55 -44.69 30.41
N PRO A 157 3.57 -45.28 29.75
CA PRO A 157 4.86 -44.63 29.57
C PRO A 157 4.67 -43.29 28.84
N ARG A 158 5.31 -42.25 29.37
CA ARG A 158 5.38 -40.91 28.77
C ARG A 158 6.40 -40.86 27.65
#